data_AF-A0AA48M9P2-F1
#
_entry.id   AF-A0AA48M9P2-F1
#
_cell.length_a   1.000
_cell.length_b   1.000
_cell.length_c   1.000
_cell.angle_alpha   90.00
_cell.angle_beta   90.00
_cell.angle_gamma   90.00
#
_symmetry.space_group_name_H-M   'P 1'
#
loop_
_entity.id
_entity.type
_entity.pdbx_description
1 polymer ?
#
loop_
_entity_poly.entity_id
_entity_poly.type
_entity_poly.pdbx_seq_one_letter_code
_entity_poly.pdbx_strand_id
1 'polypeptide(L)'
;MHDGSWRDILHEYVIYGLLFKALMVDADLLAEASTKLRYKPLLEKLSFKAEREHHRYRRELHRMGRKVVNTEQLAVGYCVTARVRGQVQEAIYSVESLRAECEIRLERLIEKVDSAEEKQ
;
A
#
# COMPACT_ATOMS: atom_id res chain seq x y z
N MET A 1 -26.15 8.05 -5.87
CA MET A 1 -25.50 7.39 -4.70
C MET A 1 -24.25 6.69 -5.20
N HIS A 2 -23.07 7.23 -4.89
CA HIS A 2 -21.76 6.79 -5.41
C HIS A 2 -20.69 6.83 -4.29
N ASP A 3 -21.12 6.71 -3.03
CA ASP A 3 -20.22 6.86 -1.88
C ASP A 3 -19.38 5.61 -1.59
N GLY A 4 -19.72 4.45 -2.16
CA GLY A 4 -18.92 3.23 -2.05
C GLY A 4 -17.60 3.29 -2.84
N SER A 5 -17.60 3.90 -4.04
CA SER A 5 -16.47 3.73 -4.98
C SER A 5 -15.17 4.41 -4.54
N TRP A 6 -15.22 5.43 -3.68
CA TRP A 6 -14.01 6.13 -3.23
C TRP A 6 -13.38 5.46 -2.01
N ARG A 7 -14.17 4.74 -1.19
CA ARG A 7 -13.65 4.00 -0.03
C ARG A 7 -12.83 2.81 -0.47
N ASP A 8 -13.21 2.13 -1.55
CA ASP A 8 -12.42 1.05 -2.14
C ASP A 8 -11.07 1.56 -2.67
N ILE A 9 -11.07 2.72 -3.34
CA ILE A 9 -9.84 3.36 -3.82
C ILE A 9 -8.97 3.85 -2.65
N LEU A 10 -9.59 4.39 -1.60
CA LEU A 10 -8.89 4.77 -0.36
C LEU A 10 -8.23 3.54 0.27
N HIS A 11 -8.96 2.44 0.33
CA HIS A 11 -8.49 1.18 0.88
C HIS A 11 -7.25 0.67 0.15
N GLU A 12 -7.30 0.58 -1.19
CA GLU A 12 -6.13 0.19 -1.98
C GLU A 12 -4.96 1.18 -1.81
N TYR A 13 -5.25 2.49 -1.75
CA TYR A 13 -4.24 3.51 -1.46
C TYR A 13 -3.51 3.22 -0.12
N VAL A 14 -4.25 2.86 0.92
CA VAL A 14 -3.70 2.52 2.24
C VAL A 14 -2.87 1.24 2.17
N ILE A 15 -3.42 0.17 1.60
CA ILE A 15 -2.75 -1.14 1.50
C ILE A 15 -1.42 -1.02 0.78
N TYR A 16 -1.39 -0.41 -0.41
CA TYR A 16 -0.13 -0.27 -1.15
C TYR A 16 0.86 0.70 -0.48
N GLY A 17 0.36 1.69 0.28
CA GLY A 17 1.21 2.58 1.06
C GLY A 17 1.89 1.86 2.24
N LEU A 18 1.16 0.98 2.93
CA LEU A 18 1.70 0.15 4.00
C LEU A 18 2.66 -0.90 3.44
N LEU A 19 2.27 -1.59 2.36
CA LEU A 19 3.09 -2.61 1.72
C LEU A 19 4.42 -2.05 1.22
N PHE A 20 4.41 -0.86 0.60
CA PHE A 20 5.63 -0.17 0.20
C PHE A 20 6.58 0.06 1.39
N LYS A 21 6.07 0.62 2.49
CA LYS A 21 6.89 0.89 3.69
C LYS A 21 7.43 -0.39 4.31
N ALA A 22 6.60 -1.43 4.43
CA ALA A 22 7.02 -2.72 4.98
C ALA A 22 8.14 -3.34 4.15
N LEU A 23 7.99 -3.38 2.82
CA LEU A 23 9.02 -3.93 1.92
C LEU A 23 10.33 -3.15 1.99
N MET A 24 10.28 -1.81 2.15
CA MET A 24 11.48 -0.99 2.35
C MET A 24 12.17 -1.34 3.68
N VAL A 25 11.42 -1.45 4.77
CA VAL A 25 11.96 -1.84 6.08
C VAL A 25 12.58 -3.24 6.00
N ASP A 26 11.91 -4.21 5.39
CA ASP A 26 12.42 -5.57 5.24
C ASP A 26 13.68 -5.62 4.38
N ALA A 27 13.75 -4.81 3.31
CA ALA A 27 14.94 -4.70 2.45
C ALA A 27 16.15 -4.12 3.20
N ASP A 28 15.92 -3.14 4.08
CA ASP A 28 16.96 -2.53 4.91
C ASP A 28 17.45 -3.52 5.99
N LEU A 29 16.53 -4.23 6.66
CA LEU A 29 16.88 -5.27 7.63
C LEU A 29 17.70 -6.41 6.98
N LEU A 30 17.37 -6.80 5.75
CA LEU A 30 18.17 -7.77 5.00
C LEU A 30 19.56 -7.25 4.63
N ALA A 31 19.72 -5.94 4.44
CA ALA A 31 21.02 -5.34 4.17
C ALA A 31 21.94 -5.40 5.40
N GLU A 32 21.36 -5.34 6.60
CA GLU A 32 22.06 -5.48 7.88
C GLU A 32 22.37 -6.94 8.24
N ALA A 33 21.61 -7.89 7.70
CA ALA A 33 21.83 -9.31 7.94
C ALA A 33 23.17 -9.79 7.34
N SER A 34 23.97 -10.51 8.12
CA SER A 34 25.28 -11.03 7.70
C SER A 34 25.20 -12.14 6.63
N THR A 35 23.99 -12.58 6.29
CA THR A 35 23.74 -13.59 5.27
C THR A 35 23.75 -12.95 3.88
N LYS A 36 24.57 -13.47 2.96
CA LYS A 36 24.66 -13.02 1.55
C LYS A 36 23.43 -13.40 0.70
N LEU A 37 22.23 -13.26 1.23
CA LEU A 37 21.00 -13.57 0.52
C LEU A 37 20.71 -12.48 -0.52
N ARG A 38 20.51 -12.86 -1.77
CA ARG A 38 20.29 -11.95 -2.90
C ARG A 38 18.82 -11.53 -3.05
N TYR A 39 18.05 -11.50 -1.97
CA TYR A 39 16.63 -11.15 -2.00
C TYR A 39 16.37 -9.65 -1.92
N LYS A 40 17.34 -8.84 -1.46
CA LYS A 40 17.19 -7.39 -1.37
C LYS A 40 16.74 -6.73 -2.70
N PRO A 41 17.36 -7.03 -3.86
CA PRO A 41 16.89 -6.47 -5.14
C PRO A 41 15.46 -6.85 -5.49
N LEU A 42 14.99 -8.04 -5.08
CA LEU A 42 13.61 -8.47 -5.28
C LEU A 42 12.66 -7.64 -4.40
N LEU A 43 12.99 -7.45 -3.12
CA LEU A 43 12.19 -6.62 -2.22
C LEU A 43 12.13 -5.17 -2.69
N GLU A 44 13.24 -4.60 -3.14
CA GLU A 44 13.27 -3.25 -3.74
C GLU A 44 12.40 -3.19 -5.02
N LYS A 45 12.49 -4.18 -5.91
CA LYS A 45 11.64 -4.26 -7.10
C LYS A 45 10.15 -4.30 -6.73
N LEU A 46 9.79 -5.07 -5.71
CA LEU A 46 8.42 -5.14 -5.21
C LEU A 46 7.98 -3.84 -4.53
N SER A 47 8.86 -3.19 -3.77
CA SER A 47 8.56 -1.91 -3.10
C SER A 47 8.28 -0.81 -4.12
N PHE A 48 9.06 -0.69 -5.19
CA PHE A 48 8.81 0.25 -6.29
C PHE A 48 7.47 -0.02 -6.99
N LYS A 49 7.10 -1.29 -7.18
CA LYS A 49 5.78 -1.63 -7.74
C LYS A 49 4.65 -1.19 -6.81
N ALA A 50 4.78 -1.46 -5.50
CA ALA A 50 3.79 -1.04 -4.51
C ALA A 50 3.66 0.48 -4.44
N GLU A 51 4.77 1.22 -4.43
CA GLU A 51 4.79 2.69 -4.45
C GLU A 51 4.07 3.25 -5.68
N ARG A 52 4.32 2.65 -6.86
CA ARG A 52 3.66 3.07 -8.11
C ARG A 52 2.15 2.89 -8.05
N GLU A 53 1.67 1.77 -7.51
CA GLU A 53 0.24 1.52 -7.31
C GLU A 53 -0.34 2.51 -6.29
N HIS A 54 0.34 2.74 -5.16
CA HIS A 54 -0.04 3.75 -4.17
C HIS A 54 -0.21 5.13 -4.80
N HIS A 55 0.74 5.57 -5.63
CA HIS A 55 0.64 6.83 -6.36
C HIS A 55 -0.45 6.83 -7.44
N ARG A 56 -0.76 5.68 -8.05
CA ARG A 56 -1.92 5.57 -8.96
C ARG A 56 -3.22 5.86 -8.20
N TYR A 57 -3.46 5.17 -7.08
CA TYR A 57 -4.68 5.37 -6.30
C TYR A 57 -4.76 6.76 -5.67
N ARG A 58 -3.63 7.34 -5.25
CA ARG A 58 -3.58 8.76 -4.82
C ARG A 58 -4.08 9.70 -5.90
N ARG A 59 -3.65 9.50 -7.14
CA ARG A 59 -4.10 10.32 -8.29
C ARG A 59 -5.58 10.09 -8.59
N GLU A 60 -6.09 8.88 -8.41
CA GLU A 60 -7.52 8.58 -8.57
C GLU A 60 -8.37 9.28 -7.50
N LEU A 61 -7.98 9.21 -6.22
CA LEU A 61 -8.62 9.97 -5.14
C LEU A 61 -8.64 11.47 -5.46
N HIS A 62 -7.51 12.02 -5.92
CA HIS A 62 -7.41 13.43 -6.29
C HIS A 62 -8.31 13.80 -7.47
N ARG A 63 -8.37 12.99 -8.53
CA ARG A 63 -9.28 13.19 -9.67
C ARG A 63 -10.74 13.20 -9.24
N MET A 64 -11.03 12.43 -8.21
CA MET A 64 -12.32 12.37 -7.57
C MET A 64 -12.57 13.60 -6.63
N GLY A 65 -11.59 14.47 -6.36
CA GLY A 65 -11.75 15.57 -5.41
C GLY A 65 -11.72 15.10 -3.95
N ARG A 66 -11.04 14.00 -3.68
CA ARG A 66 -10.77 13.44 -2.35
C ARG A 66 -9.27 13.50 -2.07
N LYS A 67 -8.88 13.73 -0.83
CA LYS A 67 -7.48 13.82 -0.43
C LYS A 67 -7.26 13.20 0.95
N VAL A 68 -6.29 12.31 1.07
CA VAL A 68 -5.82 11.88 2.40
C VAL A 68 -5.03 13.01 3.04
N VAL A 69 -5.42 13.36 4.26
CA VAL A 69 -4.89 14.50 5.02
C VAL A 69 -3.94 14.01 6.10
N ASN A 70 -4.30 12.93 6.79
CA ASN A 70 -3.51 12.34 7.85
C ASN A 70 -3.67 10.81 7.86
N THR A 71 -2.65 10.13 8.37
CA THR A 71 -2.69 8.70 8.68
C THR A 71 -2.00 8.49 10.01
N GLU A 72 -2.63 7.77 10.93
CA GLU A 72 -2.17 7.61 12.30
C GLU A 72 -2.41 6.19 12.81
N GLN A 73 -1.43 5.63 13.51
CA GLN A 73 -1.62 4.39 14.25
C GLN A 73 -2.25 4.71 15.60
N LEU A 74 -3.46 4.20 15.84
CA LEU A 74 -4.18 4.29 17.11
C LEU A 74 -4.10 2.95 17.86
N ALA A 75 -4.49 2.97 19.14
CA ALA A 75 -4.59 1.75 19.95
C ALA A 75 -5.61 0.74 19.39
N VAL A 76 -6.64 1.23 18.68
CA VAL A 76 -7.74 0.42 18.14
C VAL A 76 -7.56 0.03 16.66
N GLY A 77 -6.53 0.54 16.00
CA GLY A 77 -6.33 0.31 14.56
C GLY A 77 -5.56 1.42 13.86
N TYR A 78 -5.53 1.36 12.53
CA TYR A 78 -4.92 2.37 11.68
C TYR A 78 -5.99 3.35 11.19
N CYS A 79 -5.89 4.61 11.60
CA CYS A 79 -6.84 5.66 11.22
C CYS A 79 -6.34 6.45 10.01
N VAL A 80 -7.24 6.70 9.07
CA VAL A 80 -6.98 7.49 7.88
C VAL A 80 -8.00 8.61 7.80
N THR A 81 -7.52 9.84 7.91
CA THR A 81 -8.33 11.03 7.78
C THR A 81 -8.29 11.52 6.33
N ALA A 82 -9.45 11.53 5.67
CA ALA A 82 -9.60 11.99 4.30
C ALA A 82 -10.54 13.20 4.22
N ARG A 83 -10.21 14.16 3.36
CA ARG A 83 -11.10 15.26 2.98
C ARG A 83 -11.89 14.85 1.73
N VAL A 84 -13.21 14.85 1.85
CA VAL A 84 -14.16 14.49 0.79
C VAL A 84 -15.09 15.68 0.59
N ARG A 85 -14.99 16.35 -0.56
CA ARG A 85 -15.84 17.51 -0.91
C ARG A 85 -15.92 18.58 0.21
N GLY A 86 -14.79 18.84 0.87
CA GLY A 86 -14.69 19.82 1.96
C GLY A 86 -15.01 19.27 3.36
N GLN A 87 -15.63 18.09 3.47
CA GLN A 87 -15.87 17.43 4.74
C GLN A 87 -14.69 16.55 5.13
N VAL A 88 -14.39 16.47 6.42
CA VAL A 88 -13.40 15.54 6.96
C VAL A 88 -14.11 14.23 7.32
N GLN A 89 -13.59 13.12 6.83
CA GLN A 89 -14.08 11.77 7.14
C GLN A 89 -12.92 10.92 7.62
N GLU A 90 -13.20 10.03 8.57
CA GLU A 90 -12.26 9.05 9.07
C GLU A 90 -12.62 7.66 8.57
N ALA A 91 -11.59 6.87 8.29
CA ALA A 91 -11.68 5.45 8.05
C ALA A 91 -10.70 4.76 9.00
N ILE A 92 -11.23 3.88 9.85
CA ILE A 92 -10.43 3.12 10.81
C ILE A 92 -10.37 1.69 10.30
N TYR A 93 -9.15 1.17 10.21
CA TYR A 93 -8.86 -0.17 9.75
C TYR A 93 -8.29 -1.00 10.90
N SER A 94 -8.71 -2.25 11.04
CA SER A 94 -8.03 -3.19 11.92
C SER A 94 -6.65 -3.51 11.35
N VAL A 95 -5.66 -3.65 12.23
CA VAL A 95 -4.29 -3.99 11.81
C VAL A 95 -4.26 -5.38 11.19
N GLU A 96 -5.06 -6.31 11.71
CA GLU A 96 -5.17 -7.68 11.23
C GLU A 96 -5.70 -7.73 9.80
N SER A 97 -6.75 -6.96 9.47
CA SER A 97 -7.28 -6.94 8.11
C SER A 97 -6.32 -6.26 7.14
N LEU A 98 -5.68 -5.16 7.54
CA LEU A 98 -4.66 -4.52 6.70
C LEU A 98 -3.51 -5.47 6.40
N ARG A 99 -3.04 -6.23 7.40
CA ARG A 99 -1.99 -7.23 7.21
C ARG A 99 -2.41 -8.31 6.22
N ALA A 100 -3.57 -8.94 6.44
CA ALA A 100 -4.07 -9.99 5.55
C ALA A 100 -4.21 -9.49 4.10
N GLU A 101 -4.64 -8.24 3.92
CA GLU A 101 -4.77 -7.65 2.60
C GLU A 101 -3.44 -7.25 1.96
N CYS A 102 -2.46 -6.79 2.76
CA CYS A 102 -1.09 -6.60 2.30
C CYS A 102 -0.48 -7.92 1.80
N GLU A 103 -0.69 -9.04 2.50
CA GLU A 103 -0.25 -10.37 2.07
C GLU A 103 -0.84 -10.74 0.69
N ILE A 104 -2.15 -10.57 0.51
CA ILE A 104 -2.81 -10.80 -0.79
C ILE A 104 -2.25 -9.88 -1.90
N ARG A 105 -1.97 -8.60 -1.61
CA ARG A 105 -1.42 -7.67 -2.63
C ARG A 105 0.03 -8.01 -2.95
N LEU A 106 0.80 -8.49 -1.98
CA LEU A 106 2.17 -8.93 -2.18
C LEU A 106 2.23 -10.14 -3.13
N GLU A 107 1.40 -11.16 -2.91
CA GLU A 107 1.29 -12.32 -3.80
C GLU A 107 1.01 -11.89 -5.25
N ARG A 108 0.03 -11.00 -5.45
CA ARG A 108 -0.28 -10.44 -6.77
C ARG A 108 0.88 -9.67 -7.41
N LEU A 109 1.72 -9.01 -6.60
CA LEU A 109 2.90 -8.31 -7.13
C LEU A 109 3.98 -9.31 -7.57
N ILE A 110 4.15 -10.41 -6.85
CA ILE A 110 5.08 -11.50 -7.17
C ILE A 110 4.65 -12.20 -8.46
N GLU A 111 3.39 -12.59 -8.60
CA GLU A 111 2.87 -13.21 -9.85
C GLU A 111 3.13 -12.32 -11.08
N LYS A 112 2.97 -11.00 -10.93
CA LYS A 112 3.26 -10.02 -11.98
C LYS A 112 4.75 -9.80 -12.24
N VAL A 113 5.64 -10.22 -11.35
CA VAL A 113 7.09 -10.26 -11.63
C VAL A 113 7.36 -11.45 -12.55
N ASP A 114 6.87 -12.63 -12.19
CA ASP A 114 7.14 -13.87 -12.91
C ASP A 114 6.61 -13.81 -14.35
N SER A 115 5.38 -13.34 -14.55
CA SER A 115 4.77 -13.20 -15.88
C SER A 115 5.43 -12.14 -16.78
N ALA A 116 6.25 -11.24 -16.23
CA ALA A 116 6.97 -10.24 -17.01
C ALA A 116 8.35 -10.75 -17.47
N GLU A 117 8.91 -11.74 -16.78
CA GLU A 117 10.20 -12.36 -17.10
C GLU A 117 10.05 -13.49 -18.15
N GLU A 118 8.89 -14.14 -18.22
CA GLU A 118 8.57 -15.14 -19.26
C GLU A 118 8.33 -14.56 -20.67
N LYS A 119 8.20 -13.22 -20.79
CA LYS A 119 7.92 -12.54 -22.07
C LYS A 119 9.16 -11.89 -22.71
N GLN A 120 10.34 -12.17 -22.19
CA GLN A 120 11.65 -11.76 -22.74
C GLN A 120 12.38 -12.96 -23.30
#